data_AF-A0A924W9N5-F1
#
_entry.id   AF-A0A924W9N5-F1
#
_cell.length_a   1.000
_cell.length_b   1.000
_cell.length_c   1.000
_cell.angle_alpha   90.00
_cell.angle_beta   90.00
_cell.angle_gamma   90.00
#
_symmetry.space_group_name_H-M   'P 1'
#
loop_
_entity.id
_entity.type
_entity.pdbx_description
1 polymer ?
#
loop_
_entity_poly.entity_id
_entity_poly.type
_entity_poly.pdbx_seq_one_letter_code
_entity_poly.pdbx_strand_id
1 'polypeptide(L)'
;MLKNTQINRLATRKIAQALGELNEQVVYVGGAVVSLYIDDPSADDVRPTKDVDISLEIASIGALEALRVSLIRKGFYQSVEDNVLCRFRYEDIKVDEMSTEPVGWAPANRWFAHGFQHRLPRQLDEMTIHILPLPYFLASKLEAFYDRGKTDPRTSHDFEDIVYLLNYTSDFKSQIQASKDELKQYLIERFTDILTDMAKQEAILGCLYHEDQSLRFNKIINLLNEIIAWPSPSSTA
;
A
#
# COMPACT_ATOMS: atom_id res chain seq x y z
N MET A 1 -13.38 3.84 -21.88
CA MET A 1 -13.31 2.98 -20.67
C MET A 1 -12.94 3.88 -19.51
N LEU A 2 -13.51 3.68 -18.31
CA LEU A 2 -13.12 4.47 -17.14
C LEU A 2 -11.64 4.20 -16.80
N LYS A 3 -10.95 5.22 -16.25
CA LYS A 3 -9.59 5.05 -15.74
C LYS A 3 -9.60 4.11 -14.53
N ASN A 4 -8.59 3.28 -14.35
CA ASN A 4 -8.42 2.41 -13.19
C ASN A 4 -8.41 3.20 -11.89
N THR A 5 -7.85 4.39 -11.87
CA THR A 5 -7.93 5.33 -10.74
C THR A 5 -9.38 5.60 -10.32
N GLN A 6 -10.27 5.80 -11.29
CA GLN A 6 -11.69 6.04 -11.02
C GLN A 6 -12.40 4.75 -10.57
N ILE A 7 -12.07 3.62 -11.20
CA ILE A 7 -12.61 2.30 -10.83
C ILE A 7 -12.25 1.97 -9.38
N ASN A 8 -10.98 2.12 -9.01
CA ASN A 8 -10.47 1.84 -7.67
C ASN A 8 -11.14 2.77 -6.64
N ARG A 9 -11.24 4.08 -6.93
CA ARG A 9 -11.95 5.04 -6.05
C ARG A 9 -13.40 4.66 -5.82
N LEU A 10 -14.12 4.25 -6.87
CA LEU A 10 -15.51 3.82 -6.77
C LEU A 10 -15.65 2.54 -5.95
N ALA A 11 -14.75 1.57 -6.15
CA ALA A 11 -14.72 0.34 -5.36
C ALA A 11 -14.44 0.62 -3.89
N THR A 12 -13.39 1.40 -3.57
CA THR A 12 -13.06 1.80 -2.19
C THR A 12 -14.22 2.54 -1.53
N ARG A 13 -14.89 3.46 -2.25
CA ARG A 13 -16.06 4.17 -1.72
C ARG A 13 -17.21 3.22 -1.43
N LYS A 14 -17.50 2.28 -2.32
CA LYS A 14 -18.56 1.27 -2.12
C LYS A 14 -18.29 0.40 -0.88
N ILE A 15 -17.03 -0.03 -0.69
CA ILE A 15 -16.63 -0.77 0.52
C ILE A 15 -16.75 0.11 1.77
N ALA A 16 -16.32 1.37 1.73
CA ALA A 16 -16.47 2.31 2.84
C ALA A 16 -17.94 2.49 3.25
N GLN A 17 -18.85 2.59 2.28
CA GLN A 17 -20.29 2.67 2.53
C GLN A 17 -20.82 1.39 3.17
N ALA A 18 -20.42 0.22 2.65
CA ALA A 18 -20.83 -1.08 3.17
C ALA A 18 -20.34 -1.34 4.61
N LEU A 19 -19.14 -0.87 4.96
CA LEU A 19 -18.58 -0.99 6.30
C LEU A 19 -19.38 -0.16 7.34
N GLY A 20 -19.99 0.95 6.94
CA GLY A 20 -20.73 1.83 7.86
C GLY A 20 -19.83 2.32 8.99
N GLU A 21 -20.27 2.17 10.26
CA GLU A 21 -19.48 2.58 11.42
C GLU A 21 -18.11 1.88 11.56
N LEU A 22 -17.92 0.71 10.93
CA LEU A 22 -16.61 0.05 10.92
C LEU A 22 -15.57 0.83 10.10
N ASN A 23 -16.00 1.70 9.18
CA ASN A 23 -15.10 2.46 8.33
C ASN A 23 -14.15 3.37 9.14
N GLU A 24 -14.53 3.78 10.35
CA GLU A 24 -13.67 4.56 11.25
C GLU A 24 -12.55 3.73 11.90
N GLN A 25 -12.72 2.40 11.93
CA GLN A 25 -11.83 1.43 12.57
C GLN A 25 -10.93 0.70 11.57
N VAL A 26 -11.09 0.93 10.27
CA VAL A 26 -10.24 0.33 9.23
C VAL A 26 -9.23 1.34 8.70
N VAL A 27 -8.11 0.84 8.23
CA VAL A 27 -7.18 1.56 7.37
C VAL A 27 -7.13 0.87 6.02
N TYR A 28 -7.34 1.62 4.94
CA TYR A 28 -7.25 1.10 3.59
C TYR A 28 -5.79 1.05 3.16
N VAL A 29 -5.41 -0.10 2.61
CA VAL A 29 -4.05 -0.40 2.15
C VAL A 29 -4.12 -1.01 0.75
N GLY A 30 -3.00 -1.56 0.27
CA GLY A 30 -2.96 -2.27 -1.01
C GLY A 30 -3.12 -1.38 -2.25
N GLY A 31 -3.35 -2.02 -3.40
CA GLY A 31 -3.27 -1.38 -4.72
C GLY A 31 -4.37 -0.34 -4.99
N ALA A 32 -5.56 -0.56 -4.43
CA ALA A 32 -6.73 0.27 -4.72
C ALA A 32 -6.54 1.74 -4.28
N VAL A 33 -5.73 1.98 -3.24
CA VAL A 33 -5.52 3.32 -2.68
C VAL A 33 -4.20 3.98 -3.08
N VAL A 34 -3.36 3.34 -3.90
CA VAL A 34 -2.04 3.87 -4.32
C VAL A 34 -2.17 5.27 -4.93
N SER A 35 -3.17 5.48 -5.80
CA SER A 35 -3.43 6.78 -6.44
C SER A 35 -3.80 7.90 -5.46
N LEU A 36 -4.15 7.58 -4.21
CA LEU A 36 -4.52 8.59 -3.20
C LEU A 36 -3.30 9.29 -2.58
N TYR A 37 -2.09 8.75 -2.79
CA TYR A 37 -0.83 9.24 -2.22
C TYR A 37 -0.08 10.22 -3.12
N ILE A 38 -0.44 10.31 -4.40
CA ILE A 38 0.28 11.12 -5.38
C ILE A 38 -0.32 12.51 -5.53
N ASP A 39 0.48 13.43 -6.07
CA ASP A 39 0.10 14.83 -6.32
C ASP A 39 0.47 15.34 -7.72
N ASP A 40 1.14 14.53 -8.55
CA ASP A 40 1.47 14.88 -9.93
C ASP A 40 0.22 14.84 -10.83
N PRO A 41 -0.23 15.98 -11.41
CA PRO A 41 -1.40 16.02 -12.29
C PRO A 41 -1.17 15.32 -13.64
N SER A 42 0.09 15.07 -14.00
CA SER A 42 0.50 14.34 -15.20
C SER A 42 0.73 12.86 -14.92
N ALA A 43 0.27 12.34 -13.78
CA ALA A 43 0.40 10.94 -13.46
C ALA A 43 -0.36 10.04 -14.44
N ASP A 44 0.33 8.98 -14.87
CA ASP A 44 -0.29 7.89 -15.58
C ASP A 44 -1.38 7.24 -14.74
N ASP A 45 -2.27 6.51 -15.40
CA ASP A 45 -3.28 5.73 -14.68
C ASP A 45 -2.63 4.57 -13.93
N VAL A 46 -3.18 4.20 -12.77
CA VAL A 46 -2.71 3.04 -12.01
C VAL A 46 -3.01 1.74 -12.74
N ARG A 47 -2.30 0.67 -12.39
CA ARG A 47 -2.65 -0.69 -12.82
C ARG A 47 -4.07 -1.07 -12.40
N PRO A 48 -4.75 -1.97 -13.12
CA PRO A 48 -6.02 -2.51 -12.67
C PRO A 48 -5.83 -3.37 -11.41
N THR A 49 -6.79 -3.28 -10.48
CA THR A 49 -6.90 -4.18 -9.32
C THR A 49 -8.36 -4.56 -9.12
N LYS A 50 -8.63 -5.72 -8.52
CA LYS A 50 -10.00 -6.25 -8.32
C LYS A 50 -10.42 -6.35 -6.87
N ASP A 51 -9.49 -6.02 -5.98
CA ASP A 51 -9.57 -6.13 -4.55
C ASP A 51 -9.38 -4.76 -3.87
N VAL A 52 -10.07 -4.60 -2.75
CA VAL A 52 -9.86 -3.51 -1.80
C VAL A 52 -9.30 -4.13 -0.53
N ASP A 53 -8.10 -3.71 -0.15
CA ASP A 53 -7.45 -4.22 1.04
C ASP A 53 -7.74 -3.30 2.24
N ILE A 54 -8.11 -3.90 3.37
CA ILE A 54 -8.34 -3.20 4.64
C ILE A 54 -7.52 -3.85 5.76
N SER A 55 -7.01 -3.03 6.67
CA SER A 55 -6.33 -3.46 7.87
C SER A 55 -7.05 -2.96 9.12
N LEU A 56 -7.13 -3.81 10.15
CA LEU A 56 -7.70 -3.49 11.46
C LEU A 56 -6.75 -3.89 12.60
N GLU A 57 -6.85 -3.17 13.71
CA GLU A 57 -6.17 -3.55 14.95
C GLU A 57 -6.96 -4.67 15.66
N ILE A 58 -6.53 -5.92 15.48
CA ILE A 58 -7.19 -7.11 16.03
C ILE A 58 -6.24 -7.84 16.97
N ALA A 59 -6.56 -7.85 18.26
CA ALA A 59 -5.69 -8.42 19.30
C ALA A 59 -5.99 -9.88 19.66
N SER A 60 -7.04 -10.51 19.10
CA SER A 60 -7.39 -11.90 19.43
C SER A 60 -8.26 -12.60 18.38
N ILE A 61 -8.25 -13.94 18.39
CA ILE A 61 -9.13 -14.78 17.56
C ILE A 61 -10.61 -14.49 17.82
N GLY A 62 -10.98 -14.22 19.08
CA GLY A 62 -12.37 -13.87 19.43
C GLY A 62 -12.81 -12.55 18.81
N ALA A 63 -11.93 -11.55 18.79
CA ALA A 63 -12.17 -10.28 18.09
C ALA A 63 -12.24 -10.47 16.57
N LEU A 64 -11.40 -11.34 16.01
CA LEU A 64 -11.42 -11.68 14.58
C LEU A 64 -12.75 -12.33 14.15
N GLU A 65 -13.26 -13.29 14.93
CA GLU A 65 -14.57 -13.90 14.65
C GLU A 65 -15.73 -12.92 14.87
N ALA A 66 -15.64 -12.01 15.86
CA ALA A 66 -16.64 -10.95 16.04
C ALA A 66 -16.67 -9.99 14.85
N LEU A 67 -15.51 -9.61 14.31
CA LEU A 67 -15.40 -8.82 13.09
C LEU A 67 -16.04 -9.55 11.91
N ARG A 68 -15.69 -10.84 11.71
CA ARG A 68 -16.28 -11.67 10.65
C ARG A 68 -17.81 -11.70 10.72
N VAL A 69 -18.39 -11.89 11.91
CA VAL A 69 -19.86 -11.86 12.10
C VAL A 69 -20.43 -10.47 11.76
N SER A 70 -19.74 -9.40 12.13
CA SER A 70 -20.15 -8.02 11.80
C SER A 70 -20.13 -7.77 10.28
N LEU A 71 -19.07 -8.18 9.59
CA LEU A 71 -18.95 -8.11 8.14
C LEU A 71 -20.09 -8.90 7.46
N ILE A 72 -20.40 -10.12 7.92
CA ILE A 72 -21.51 -10.92 7.39
C ILE A 72 -22.85 -10.20 7.53
N ARG A 73 -23.12 -9.58 8.68
CA ARG A 73 -24.35 -8.80 8.88
C ARG A 73 -24.46 -7.58 7.98
N LYS A 74 -23.32 -7.03 7.53
CA LYS A 74 -23.23 -5.92 6.58
C LYS A 74 -23.27 -6.37 5.11
N GLY A 75 -23.45 -7.67 4.85
CA GLY A 75 -23.61 -8.23 3.51
C GLY A 75 -22.30 -8.71 2.86
N PHE A 76 -21.18 -8.69 3.60
CA PHE A 76 -19.95 -9.32 3.14
C PHE A 76 -20.06 -10.83 3.30
N TYR A 77 -19.39 -11.60 2.43
CA TYR A 77 -19.40 -13.06 2.52
C TYR A 77 -18.07 -13.64 2.05
N GLN A 78 -17.76 -14.86 2.50
CA GLN A 78 -16.61 -15.61 2.00
C GLN A 78 -17.09 -16.58 0.92
N SER A 79 -16.34 -16.72 -0.16
CA SER A 79 -16.66 -17.64 -1.26
C SER A 79 -15.74 -18.85 -1.24
N VAL A 80 -16.29 -20.03 -1.51
CA VAL A 80 -15.51 -21.27 -1.71
C VAL A 80 -14.63 -21.22 -2.97
N GLU A 81 -14.89 -20.26 -3.87
CA GLU A 81 -14.10 -20.03 -5.09
C GLU A 81 -12.79 -19.27 -4.82
N ASP A 82 -12.63 -18.66 -3.63
CA ASP A 82 -11.42 -17.94 -3.28
C ASP A 82 -10.47 -18.81 -2.46
N ASN A 83 -9.23 -18.90 -2.90
CA ASN A 83 -8.16 -19.62 -2.19
C ASN A 83 -7.42 -18.73 -1.16
N VAL A 84 -7.90 -17.51 -0.93
CA VAL A 84 -7.31 -16.53 -0.01
C VAL A 84 -8.15 -16.52 1.25
N LEU A 85 -7.60 -16.98 2.37
CA LEU A 85 -8.36 -17.20 3.61
C LEU A 85 -8.99 -15.92 4.18
N CYS A 86 -8.29 -14.80 4.05
CA CYS A 86 -8.74 -13.51 4.55
C CYS A 86 -9.64 -12.72 3.59
N ARG A 87 -10.01 -13.33 2.46
CA ARG A 87 -10.80 -12.68 1.42
C ARG A 87 -12.30 -12.79 1.70
N PHE A 88 -12.93 -11.64 1.79
CA PHE A 88 -14.37 -11.46 1.71
C PHE A 88 -14.75 -10.96 0.32
N ARG A 89 -16.04 -10.98 0.04
CA ARG A 89 -16.67 -10.35 -1.11
C ARG A 89 -17.80 -9.47 -0.65
N TYR A 90 -17.96 -8.35 -1.34
CA TYR A 90 -19.14 -7.50 -1.26
C TYR A 90 -19.61 -7.25 -2.68
N GLU A 91 -20.73 -7.89 -3.04
CA GLU A 91 -21.17 -8.00 -4.43
C GLU A 91 -20.04 -8.52 -5.34
N ASP A 92 -19.59 -7.72 -6.29
CA ASP A 92 -18.55 -8.02 -7.27
C ASP A 92 -17.12 -7.68 -6.80
N ILE A 93 -16.97 -7.03 -5.65
CA ILE A 93 -15.69 -6.53 -5.12
C ILE A 93 -15.10 -7.56 -4.16
N LYS A 94 -13.82 -7.89 -4.36
CA LYS A 94 -13.03 -8.67 -3.39
C LYS A 94 -12.51 -7.74 -2.30
N VAL A 95 -12.57 -8.17 -1.05
CA VAL A 95 -12.10 -7.38 0.09
C VAL A 95 -11.18 -8.24 0.93
N ASP A 96 -9.90 -7.90 0.94
CA ASP A 96 -8.92 -8.63 1.72
C ASP A 96 -8.77 -7.96 3.08
N GLU A 97 -9.09 -8.71 4.13
CA GLU A 97 -8.95 -8.27 5.50
C GLU A 97 -7.57 -8.67 6.03
N MET A 98 -6.92 -7.75 6.72
CA MET A 98 -5.62 -7.95 7.32
C MET A 98 -5.62 -7.43 8.75
N SER A 99 -4.82 -8.07 9.60
CA SER A 99 -4.63 -7.61 10.97
C SER A 99 -3.32 -6.84 11.10
N THR A 100 -3.22 -5.94 12.08
CA THR A 100 -1.95 -5.28 12.43
C THR A 100 -0.90 -6.26 12.96
N GLU A 101 -1.35 -7.37 13.55
CA GLU A 101 -0.53 -8.46 14.07
C GLU A 101 -1.03 -9.81 13.55
N PRO A 102 -0.16 -10.82 13.33
CA PRO A 102 -0.62 -12.13 12.85
C PRO A 102 -1.59 -12.78 13.84
N VAL A 103 -2.87 -12.92 13.44
CA VAL A 103 -3.91 -13.51 14.30
C VAL A 103 -4.82 -14.40 13.46
N GLY A 104 -4.92 -15.68 13.84
CA GLY A 104 -5.82 -16.63 13.18
C GLY A 104 -5.55 -16.74 11.68
N TRP A 105 -6.55 -16.37 10.86
CA TRP A 105 -6.48 -16.41 9.41
C TRP A 105 -6.07 -15.07 8.77
N ALA A 106 -5.99 -13.99 9.55
CA ALA A 106 -5.65 -12.66 9.05
C ALA A 106 -4.12 -12.51 8.96
N PRO A 107 -3.56 -12.26 7.77
CA PRO A 107 -2.15 -11.94 7.62
C PRO A 107 -1.86 -10.55 8.21
N ALA A 108 -0.59 -10.26 8.44
CA ALA A 108 -0.15 -8.96 8.93
C ALA A 108 1.11 -8.49 8.20
N ASN A 109 1.35 -7.19 8.30
CA ASN A 109 2.58 -6.56 7.86
C ASN A 109 3.16 -5.79 9.04
N ARG A 110 4.46 -5.94 9.31
CA ARG A 110 5.10 -5.32 10.48
C ARG A 110 4.97 -3.80 10.55
N TRP A 111 4.68 -3.14 9.43
CA TRP A 111 4.49 -1.69 9.36
C TRP A 111 3.05 -1.25 9.67
N PHE A 112 2.08 -2.17 9.70
CA PHE A 112 0.68 -1.84 9.94
C PHE A 112 0.44 -1.33 11.36
N ALA A 113 0.91 -2.04 12.39
CA ALA A 113 0.68 -1.61 13.78
C ALA A 113 1.17 -0.17 14.04
N HIS A 114 2.39 0.14 13.62
CA HIS A 114 2.95 1.49 13.76
C HIS A 114 2.25 2.51 12.86
N GLY A 115 1.96 2.18 11.60
CA GLY A 115 1.29 3.10 10.70
C GLY A 115 -0.17 3.39 11.09
N PHE A 116 -0.85 2.43 11.72
CA PHE A 116 -2.24 2.55 12.18
C PHE A 116 -2.39 3.63 13.27
N GLN A 117 -1.41 3.74 14.17
CA GLN A 117 -1.33 4.79 15.20
C GLN A 117 -1.20 6.19 14.60
N HIS A 118 -0.71 6.29 13.37
CA HIS A 118 -0.48 7.54 12.64
C HIS A 118 -1.40 7.68 11.42
N ARG A 119 -2.46 6.87 11.31
CA ARG A 119 -3.35 6.85 10.15
C ARG A 119 -3.90 8.24 9.83
N LEU A 120 -3.97 8.55 8.54
CA LEU A 120 -4.37 9.86 8.05
C LEU A 120 -5.78 9.80 7.46
N PRO A 121 -6.65 10.77 7.77
CA PRO A 121 -7.92 10.89 7.08
C PRO A 121 -7.67 11.31 5.63
N ARG A 122 -8.32 10.65 4.68
CA ARG A 122 -8.30 10.98 3.26
C ARG A 122 -9.72 11.13 2.75
N GLN A 123 -9.98 12.28 2.12
CA GLN A 123 -11.28 12.52 1.50
C GLN A 123 -11.43 11.69 0.22
N LEU A 124 -12.48 10.88 0.18
CA LEU A 124 -12.92 10.09 -0.95
C LEU A 124 -14.36 10.49 -1.29
N ASP A 125 -14.48 11.48 -2.16
CA ASP A 125 -15.73 12.14 -2.54
C ASP A 125 -16.42 12.75 -1.30
N GLU A 126 -17.61 12.28 -0.90
CA GLU A 126 -18.33 12.76 0.29
C GLU A 126 -17.94 12.00 1.58
N MET A 127 -17.05 11.01 1.49
CA MET A 127 -16.65 10.16 2.61
C MET A 127 -15.22 10.44 3.03
N THR A 128 -14.93 10.16 4.30
CA THR A 128 -13.55 10.08 4.79
C THR A 128 -13.20 8.63 5.01
N ILE A 129 -12.06 8.21 4.47
CA ILE A 129 -11.43 6.93 4.77
C ILE A 129 -10.13 7.19 5.52
N HIS A 130 -9.58 6.18 6.20
CA HIS A 130 -8.24 6.27 6.76
C HIS A 130 -7.25 5.49 5.90
N ILE A 131 -6.08 6.08 5.65
CA ILE A 131 -4.96 5.44 4.97
C ILE A 131 -3.72 5.52 5.86
N LEU A 132 -2.69 4.72 5.56
CA LEU A 132 -1.40 4.83 6.26
C LEU A 132 -0.68 6.14 5.84
N PRO A 133 0.21 6.70 6.67
CA PRO A 133 1.18 7.66 6.18
C PRO A 133 2.04 7.05 5.06
N LEU A 134 2.44 7.85 4.07
CA LEU A 134 3.19 7.38 2.90
C LEU A 134 4.41 6.50 3.24
N PRO A 135 5.28 6.85 4.22
CA PRO A 135 6.43 6.00 4.55
C PRO A 135 6.04 4.59 5.02
N TYR A 136 4.97 4.47 5.81
CA TYR A 136 4.46 3.18 6.28
C TYR A 136 3.79 2.39 5.15
N PHE A 137 3.01 3.07 4.29
CA PHE A 137 2.41 2.45 3.11
C PHE A 137 3.47 1.90 2.16
N LEU A 138 4.48 2.72 1.84
CA LEU A 138 5.61 2.33 1.01
C LEU A 138 6.36 1.13 1.61
N ALA A 139 6.64 1.17 2.91
CA ALA A 139 7.33 0.08 3.58
C ALA A 139 6.50 -1.20 3.57
N SER A 140 5.16 -1.10 3.68
CA SER A 140 4.29 -2.27 3.54
C SER A 140 4.35 -2.90 2.15
N LYS A 141 4.46 -2.08 1.10
CA LYS A 141 4.64 -2.53 -0.29
C LYS A 141 5.99 -3.17 -0.53
N LEU A 142 7.06 -2.58 0.01
CA LEU A 142 8.40 -3.17 -0.03
C LEU A 142 8.40 -4.51 0.68
N GLU A 143 7.83 -4.60 1.87
CA GLU A 143 7.75 -5.86 2.60
C GLU A 143 7.00 -6.94 1.81
N ALA A 144 5.85 -6.61 1.23
CA ALA A 144 5.10 -7.54 0.38
C ALA A 144 5.91 -8.00 -0.85
N PHE A 145 6.68 -7.10 -1.47
CA PHE A 145 7.57 -7.44 -2.58
C PHE A 145 8.70 -8.40 -2.16
N TYR A 146 9.37 -8.15 -1.02
CA TYR A 146 10.48 -8.98 -0.55
C TYR A 146 10.02 -10.32 0.06
N ASP A 147 8.88 -10.34 0.77
CA ASP A 147 8.34 -11.54 1.43
C ASP A 147 7.82 -12.57 0.43
N ARG A 148 7.27 -12.12 -0.71
CA ARG A 148 6.73 -13.03 -1.73
C ARG A 148 7.80 -13.87 -2.43
N GLY A 149 9.10 -13.55 -2.27
CA GLY A 149 10.27 -14.36 -2.67
C GLY A 149 10.42 -14.60 -4.18
N LYS A 150 11.66 -14.54 -4.71
CA LYS A 150 12.05 -14.88 -6.11
C LYS A 150 11.09 -14.43 -7.24
N THR A 151 10.27 -13.42 -7.01
CA THR A 151 9.33 -12.92 -8.01
C THR A 151 10.08 -11.93 -8.87
N ASP A 152 10.02 -12.09 -10.19
CA ASP A 152 10.66 -11.15 -11.10
C ASP A 152 10.07 -9.76 -10.85
N PRO A 153 10.89 -8.74 -10.48
CA PRO A 153 10.40 -7.40 -10.18
C PRO A 153 9.60 -6.80 -11.35
N ARG A 154 9.88 -7.23 -12.59
CA ARG A 154 9.17 -6.77 -13.80
C ARG A 154 7.71 -7.23 -13.87
N THR A 155 7.33 -8.19 -13.04
CA THR A 155 5.95 -8.74 -12.97
C THR A 155 5.31 -8.56 -11.60
N SER A 156 5.98 -7.83 -10.70
CA SER A 156 5.49 -7.59 -9.35
C SER A 156 4.60 -6.35 -9.30
N HIS A 157 3.32 -6.56 -8.99
CA HIS A 157 2.38 -5.47 -8.73
C HIS A 157 2.78 -4.60 -7.53
N ASP A 158 3.39 -5.19 -6.50
CA ASP A 158 3.88 -4.41 -5.35
C ASP A 158 5.06 -3.52 -5.77
N PHE A 159 5.91 -3.98 -6.69
CA PHE A 159 7.02 -3.19 -7.25
C PHE A 159 6.51 -2.09 -8.17
N GLU A 160 5.53 -2.38 -9.03
CA GLU A 160 4.86 -1.37 -9.86
C GLU A 160 4.25 -0.24 -9.00
N ASP A 161 3.57 -0.60 -7.90
CA ASP A 161 3.02 0.37 -6.95
C ASP A 161 4.13 1.22 -6.29
N ILE A 162 5.29 0.63 -5.93
CA ILE A 162 6.46 1.36 -5.40
C ILE A 162 6.98 2.38 -6.42
N VAL A 163 7.16 1.97 -7.68
CA VAL A 163 7.64 2.86 -8.75
C VAL A 163 6.66 4.00 -8.98
N TYR A 164 5.36 3.72 -8.95
CA TYR A 164 4.32 4.73 -9.09
C TYR A 164 4.42 5.82 -8.02
N LEU A 165 4.58 5.43 -6.74
CA LEU A 165 4.77 6.36 -5.63
C LEU A 165 6.05 7.20 -5.78
N LEU A 166 7.17 6.57 -6.13
CA LEU A 166 8.46 7.26 -6.32
C LEU A 166 8.42 8.28 -7.46
N ASN A 167 7.66 7.99 -8.52
CA ASN A 167 7.57 8.84 -9.70
C ASN A 167 6.70 10.09 -9.45
N TYR A 168 5.58 9.92 -8.75
CA TYR A 168 4.44 10.86 -8.74
C TYR A 168 4.16 11.56 -7.41
N THR A 169 5.03 11.42 -6.40
CA THR A 169 4.89 12.10 -5.10
C THR A 169 5.93 13.20 -4.95
N SER A 170 5.53 14.45 -4.78
CA SER A 170 6.46 15.59 -4.73
C SER A 170 7.19 15.77 -3.39
N ASP A 171 6.53 15.47 -2.26
CA ASP A 171 7.03 15.72 -0.90
C ASP A 171 7.70 14.49 -0.25
N PHE A 172 7.96 13.44 -1.04
CA PHE A 172 8.43 12.12 -0.63
C PHE A 172 9.60 12.14 0.38
N LYS A 173 10.63 12.94 0.11
CA LYS A 173 11.81 13.08 0.99
C LYS A 173 11.43 13.62 2.38
N SER A 174 10.60 14.66 2.42
CA SER A 174 10.22 15.30 3.68
C SER A 174 9.40 14.35 4.56
N GLN A 175 8.51 13.55 3.95
CA GLN A 175 7.73 12.55 4.66
C GLN A 175 8.61 11.44 5.25
N ILE A 176 9.60 10.94 4.49
CA ILE A 176 10.54 9.93 5.02
C ILE A 176 11.41 10.54 6.13
N GLN A 177 11.92 11.76 5.95
CA GLN A 177 12.78 12.41 6.95
C GLN A 177 12.07 12.60 8.30
N ALA A 178 10.75 12.89 8.28
CA ALA A 178 9.90 13.02 9.45
C ALA A 178 9.54 11.67 10.11
N SER A 179 9.86 10.54 9.49
CA SER A 179 9.54 9.21 10.02
C SER A 179 10.55 8.72 11.06
N LYS A 180 10.18 7.68 11.81
CA LYS A 180 11.03 7.06 12.84
C LYS A 180 12.31 6.48 12.24
N ASP A 181 13.39 6.46 13.02
CA ASP A 181 14.71 6.03 12.56
C ASP A 181 14.73 4.58 12.03
N GLU A 182 14.00 3.67 12.67
CA GLU A 182 13.85 2.29 12.21
C GLU A 182 13.26 2.21 10.80
N LEU A 183 12.19 2.98 10.53
CA LEU A 183 11.55 3.02 9.22
C LEU A 183 12.46 3.65 8.17
N LYS A 184 13.16 4.74 8.50
CA LYS A 184 14.15 5.36 7.61
C LYS A 184 15.25 4.38 7.25
N GLN A 185 15.80 3.68 8.24
CA GLN A 185 16.85 2.70 8.05
C GLN A 185 16.39 1.55 7.14
N TYR A 186 15.18 1.01 7.38
CA TYR A 186 14.60 0.00 6.52
C TYR A 186 14.46 0.49 5.06
N LEU A 187 13.93 1.69 4.85
CA LEU A 187 13.74 2.25 3.51
C LEU A 187 15.10 2.45 2.80
N ILE A 188 16.12 2.98 3.50
CA ILE A 188 17.48 3.14 2.96
C ILE A 188 18.06 1.79 2.52
N GLU A 189 17.92 0.74 3.33
CA GLU A 189 18.39 -0.59 2.97
C GLU A 189 17.69 -1.14 1.72
N ARG A 190 16.36 -1.01 1.64
CA ARG A 190 15.60 -1.47 0.46
C ARG A 190 15.94 -0.67 -0.79
N PHE A 191 16.09 0.65 -0.68
CA PHE A 191 16.49 1.49 -1.81
C PHE A 191 17.90 1.17 -2.29
N THR A 192 18.82 0.86 -1.36
CA THR A 192 20.17 0.42 -1.70
C THR A 192 20.13 -0.88 -2.51
N ASP A 193 19.36 -1.87 -2.05
CA ASP A 193 19.16 -3.12 -2.79
C ASP A 193 18.58 -2.87 -4.19
N ILE A 194 17.56 -2.02 -4.32
CA ILE A 194 16.97 -1.61 -5.62
C ILE A 194 18.03 -0.99 -6.54
N LEU A 195 18.89 -0.10 -6.03
CA LEU A 195 19.93 0.54 -6.81
C LEU A 195 21.09 -0.40 -7.19
N THR A 196 21.31 -1.49 -6.45
CA THR A 196 22.39 -2.44 -6.75
C THR A 196 21.97 -3.62 -7.63
N ASP A 197 20.67 -3.78 -7.89
CA ASP A 197 20.12 -4.88 -8.67
C ASP A 197 19.62 -4.42 -10.05
N MET A 198 20.28 -4.91 -11.11
CA MET A 198 19.93 -4.57 -12.50
C MET A 198 18.50 -4.97 -12.87
N ALA A 199 17.99 -6.11 -12.38
CA ALA A 199 16.64 -6.55 -12.71
C ALA A 199 15.59 -5.62 -12.08
N LYS A 200 15.85 -5.10 -10.87
CA LYS A 200 14.99 -4.11 -10.22
C LYS A 200 15.03 -2.78 -10.96
N GLN A 201 16.19 -2.31 -11.40
CA GLN A 201 16.28 -1.10 -12.22
C GLN A 201 15.58 -1.25 -13.58
N GLU A 202 15.70 -2.40 -14.24
CA GLU A 202 14.96 -2.69 -15.47
C GLU A 202 13.44 -2.72 -15.23
N ALA A 203 12.99 -3.22 -14.08
CA ALA A 203 11.59 -3.16 -13.69
C ALA A 203 11.11 -1.71 -13.49
N ILE A 204 11.94 -0.82 -12.92
CA ILE A 204 11.61 0.61 -12.85
C ILE A 204 11.35 1.16 -14.25
N LEU A 205 12.27 0.92 -15.20
CA LEU A 205 12.08 1.35 -16.59
C LEU A 205 10.79 0.79 -17.19
N GLY A 206 10.52 -0.50 -16.99
CA GLY A 206 9.33 -1.16 -17.50
C GLY A 206 8.00 -0.59 -17.00
N CYS A 207 7.98 0.04 -15.82
CA CYS A 207 6.78 0.66 -15.24
C CYS A 207 6.55 2.11 -15.72
N LEU A 208 7.48 2.71 -16.46
CA LEU A 208 7.43 4.12 -16.85
C LEU A 208 6.94 4.29 -18.29
N TYR A 209 6.18 5.37 -18.53
CA TYR A 209 5.72 5.72 -19.86
C TYR A 209 6.89 5.97 -20.83
N HIS A 210 6.84 5.33 -21.99
CA HIS A 210 7.94 5.25 -22.95
C HIS A 210 8.52 6.61 -23.40
N GLU A 211 7.70 7.65 -23.58
CA GLU A 211 8.19 8.95 -24.07
C GLU A 211 9.05 9.71 -23.04
N ASP A 212 8.73 9.59 -21.74
CA ASP A 212 9.43 10.24 -20.63
C ASP A 212 10.31 9.28 -19.83
N GLN A 213 10.47 8.04 -20.29
CA GLN A 213 11.02 6.93 -19.51
C GLN A 213 12.40 7.25 -18.92
N SER A 214 13.34 7.76 -19.74
CA SER A 214 14.69 8.09 -19.27
C SER A 214 14.69 9.25 -18.27
N LEU A 215 13.85 10.27 -18.48
CA LEU A 215 13.74 11.41 -17.57
C LEU A 215 13.21 10.98 -16.20
N ARG A 216 12.10 10.23 -16.20
CA ARG A 216 11.46 9.74 -14.97
C ARG A 216 12.32 8.71 -14.24
N PHE A 217 13.00 7.83 -14.98
CA PHE A 217 13.97 6.90 -14.40
C PHE A 217 15.08 7.64 -13.67
N ASN A 218 15.73 8.61 -14.33
CA ASN A 218 16.78 9.41 -13.70
C ASN A 218 16.28 10.18 -12.48
N LYS A 219 15.05 10.72 -12.52
CA LYS A 219 14.41 11.36 -11.35
C LYS A 219 14.31 10.39 -10.17
N ILE A 220 13.83 9.16 -10.40
CA ILE A 220 13.72 8.14 -9.36
C ILE A 220 15.10 7.74 -8.84
N ILE A 221 16.06 7.44 -9.72
CA ILE A 221 17.42 7.05 -9.31
C ILE A 221 18.09 8.15 -8.49
N ASN A 222 17.96 9.42 -8.89
CA ASN A 222 18.49 10.55 -8.11
C ASN A 222 17.80 10.67 -6.75
N LEU A 223 16.47 10.54 -6.70
CA LEU A 223 15.71 10.54 -5.44
C LEU A 223 16.21 9.46 -4.48
N LEU A 224 16.39 8.22 -4.95
CA LEU A 224 16.87 7.11 -4.14
C LEU A 224 18.31 7.36 -3.63
N ASN A 225 19.22 7.82 -4.50
CA ASN A 225 20.59 8.15 -4.12
C ASN A 225 20.65 9.25 -3.06
N GLU A 226 19.84 10.30 -3.19
CA GLU A 226 19.78 11.39 -2.21
C GLU A 226 19.32 10.90 -0.83
N ILE A 227 18.34 10.00 -0.77
CA ILE A 227 17.85 9.42 0.48
C ILE A 227 18.91 8.51 1.12
N ILE A 228 19.59 7.69 0.33
CA ILE A 228 20.67 6.80 0.80
C ILE A 228 21.86 7.59 1.34
N ALA A 229 22.13 8.77 0.77
CA ALA A 229 23.22 9.64 1.21
C ALA A 229 22.93 10.40 2.51
N TRP A 230 21.73 10.27 3.09
CA TRP A 230 21.44 10.85 4.39
C TRP A 230 22.35 10.28 5.47
N PRO A 231 22.74 11.10 6.47
CA PRO A 231 23.50 10.60 7.59
C PRO A 231 22.69 9.49 8.28
N SER A 232 23.36 8.36 8.56
CA SER A 232 22.75 7.31 9.37
C SER A 232 22.20 7.95 10.65
N PRO A 233 20.98 7.59 11.07
CA PRO A 233 20.46 8.05 12.34
C PRO A 233 21.52 7.75 13.41
N SER A 234 22.03 8.80 14.05
CA SER A 234 22.98 8.62 15.13
C SER A 234 22.34 7.67 16.13
N SER A 235 23.03 6.58 16.46
CA SER A 235 22.67 5.71 17.57
C SER A 235 22.77 6.52 18.86
N THR A 236 21.79 7.38 19.12
CA THR A 236 21.63 8.01 20.42
C THR A 236 21.00 6.95 21.32
N ALA A 237 21.84 6.50 22.24
CA ALA A 237 21.57 5.59 23.34
C ALA A 237 20.36 5.99 24.19
#